data_AF-A0AAE1HYG5-F1
#
_entry.id   AF-A0AAE1HYG5-F1
#
_cell.length_a   1.000
_cell.length_b   1.000
_cell.length_c   1.000
_cell.angle_alpha   90.00
_cell.angle_beta   90.00
_cell.angle_gamma   90.00
#
_symmetry.space_group_name_H-M   'P 1'
#
loop_
_entity.id
_entity.type
_entity.pdbx_description
1 polymer ?
#
loop_
_entity_poly.entity_id
_entity_poly.type
_entity_poly.pdbx_seq_one_letter_code
_entity_poly.pdbx_strand_id
1 'polypeptide(L)'
;MEGTSKKRKRGQKKRKINLVFDPQARREFLTGFHKRKVERKAKFQENLKQMLKDERKRIKADAKESYKKMVVSHRSVPEVEHLLEEEHDLGTHSVEIKELSTNELAEQNNWIGANQMKYDVKEEASEDEDDKGNESDQSDSQLIPGMGLKANDKKTISVSKETKSSELKSAKDIKRVIKLQATKQVKKSKVYQLKNKIEKMKQKKKSLQQKKRNAKVKESGKKGKRLKKRRAAQGD
;
A
#
# COMPACT_ATOMS: atom_id res chain seq x y z
N MET A 1 -0.22 -18.56 34.12
CA MET A 1 0.33 -19.51 33.13
C MET A 1 -0.35 -20.85 33.36
N GLU A 2 -1.36 -21.20 32.58
CA GLU A 2 -1.97 -22.54 32.66
C GLU A 2 -1.87 -23.23 31.30
N GLY A 3 -0.88 -24.13 31.22
CA GLY A 3 -0.70 -25.01 30.07
C GLY A 3 -1.64 -26.21 30.19
N THR A 4 -2.69 -26.24 29.38
CA THR A 4 -3.54 -27.43 29.26
C THR A 4 -2.76 -28.53 28.52
N SER A 5 -2.31 -29.53 29.28
CA SER A 5 -1.60 -30.70 28.77
C SER A 5 -2.56 -31.58 27.96
N LYS A 6 -2.47 -31.50 26.63
CA LYS A 6 -3.20 -32.40 25.71
C LYS A 6 -2.71 -33.84 25.92
N LYS A 7 -3.47 -34.63 26.68
CA LYS A 7 -3.26 -36.09 26.81
C LYS A 7 -3.22 -36.72 25.41
N ARG A 8 -2.07 -37.24 25.00
CA ARG A 8 -1.91 -37.97 23.73
C ARG A 8 -2.78 -39.23 23.82
N LYS A 9 -3.85 -39.31 23.02
CA LYS A 9 -4.66 -40.53 22.91
C LYS A 9 -3.72 -41.69 22.52
N ARG A 10 -3.61 -42.69 23.40
CA ARG A 10 -2.82 -43.90 23.18
C ARG A 10 -3.27 -44.56 21.87
N GLY A 11 -2.29 -44.96 21.07
CA GLY A 11 -2.40 -45.19 19.62
C GLY A 11 -3.51 -46.16 19.21
N GLN A 12 -4.51 -45.64 18.51
CA GLN A 12 -5.34 -46.43 17.63
C GLN A 12 -4.43 -47.11 16.60
N LYS A 13 -4.44 -48.45 16.53
CA LYS A 13 -3.69 -49.21 15.52
C LYS A 13 -4.13 -48.71 14.14
N LYS A 14 -3.21 -48.14 13.36
CA LYS A 14 -3.52 -47.69 12.00
C LYS A 14 -4.01 -48.91 11.21
N ARG A 15 -5.20 -48.80 10.61
CA ARG A 15 -5.75 -49.85 9.74
C ARG A 15 -4.77 -50.08 8.58
N LYS A 16 -4.59 -51.34 8.18
CA LYS A 16 -3.79 -51.68 7.00
C LYS A 16 -4.40 -50.98 5.77
N ILE A 17 -3.57 -50.31 4.99
CA ILE A 17 -3.97 -49.63 3.75
C ILE A 17 -3.75 -50.62 2.61
N ASN A 18 -4.82 -51.04 1.94
CA ASN A 18 -4.70 -51.86 0.74
C ASN A 18 -4.38 -50.95 -0.44
N LEU A 19 -3.20 -51.12 -1.04
CA LEU A 19 -2.80 -50.41 -2.23
C LEU A 19 -3.25 -51.21 -3.46
N VAL A 20 -4.39 -50.83 -4.04
CA VAL A 20 -4.87 -51.42 -5.29
C VAL A 20 -4.47 -50.52 -6.46
N PHE A 21 -3.98 -51.13 -7.53
CA PHE A 21 -3.58 -50.41 -8.72
C PHE A 21 -4.81 -50.12 -9.60
N ASP A 22 -5.16 -48.83 -9.71
CA ASP A 22 -6.18 -48.38 -10.64
C ASP A 22 -5.55 -47.93 -11.97
N PRO A 23 -5.77 -48.67 -13.09
CA PRO A 23 -5.18 -48.33 -14.38
C PRO A 23 -5.68 -46.98 -14.92
N GLN A 24 -6.93 -46.60 -14.58
CA GLN A 24 -7.50 -45.30 -14.94
C GLN A 24 -6.81 -44.16 -14.19
N ALA A 25 -6.62 -44.29 -12.87
CA ALA A 25 -5.87 -43.32 -12.08
C ALA A 25 -4.42 -43.17 -12.58
N ARG A 26 -3.78 -44.26 -13.02
CA ARG A 26 -2.46 -44.19 -13.67
C ARG A 26 -2.51 -43.41 -14.98
N ARG A 27 -3.51 -43.66 -15.84
CA ARG A 27 -3.66 -42.93 -17.12
C ARG A 27 -3.86 -41.44 -16.89
N GLU A 28 -4.68 -41.06 -15.91
CA GLU A 28 -4.88 -39.67 -15.51
C GLU A 28 -3.63 -39.06 -14.88
N PHE A 29 -2.89 -39.84 -14.09
CA PHE A 29 -1.63 -39.39 -13.54
C PHE A 29 -0.62 -39.09 -14.65
N LEU A 30 -0.46 -39.99 -15.63
CA LEU A 30 0.50 -39.83 -16.73
C LEU A 30 0.08 -38.76 -17.76
N THR A 31 -1.21 -38.61 -18.06
CA THR A 31 -1.66 -37.68 -19.12
C THR A 31 -2.21 -36.35 -18.56
N GLY A 32 -2.59 -36.31 -17.28
CA GLY A 32 -3.25 -35.18 -16.63
C GLY A 32 -2.34 -34.03 -16.20
N PHE A 33 -1.12 -33.89 -16.73
CA PHE A 33 -0.21 -32.81 -16.36
C PHE A 33 -0.79 -31.41 -16.60
N HIS A 34 -1.53 -31.24 -17.70
CA HIS A 34 -2.21 -29.96 -17.99
C HIS A 34 -3.28 -29.67 -16.92
N LYS A 35 -4.12 -30.65 -16.58
CA LYS A 35 -5.14 -30.54 -15.51
C LYS A 35 -4.50 -30.11 -14.20
N ARG A 36 -3.46 -30.83 -13.73
CA ARG A 36 -2.71 -30.47 -12.51
C ARG A 36 -2.05 -29.09 -12.58
N LYS A 37 -1.56 -28.67 -13.75
CA LYS A 37 -0.98 -27.32 -13.93
C LYS A 37 -2.06 -26.24 -13.82
N VAL A 38 -3.26 -26.48 -14.36
CA VAL A 38 -4.40 -25.56 -14.23
C VAL A 38 -4.88 -25.52 -12.78
N GLU A 39 -5.07 -26.66 -12.13
CA GLU A 39 -5.46 -26.77 -10.71
C GLU A 39 -4.48 -26.04 -9.79
N ARG A 40 -3.17 -26.24 -9.96
CA ARG A 40 -2.16 -25.51 -9.17
C ARG A 40 -2.26 -24.00 -9.36
N LYS A 41 -2.52 -23.53 -10.59
CA LYS A 41 -2.73 -22.10 -10.86
C LYS A 41 -4.01 -21.59 -10.20
N ALA A 42 -5.11 -22.36 -10.26
CA ALA A 42 -6.38 -22.00 -9.63
C ALA A 42 -6.23 -21.92 -8.11
N LYS A 43 -5.67 -22.97 -7.49
CA LYS A 43 -5.40 -23.01 -6.04
C LYS A 43 -4.52 -21.85 -5.59
N PHE A 44 -3.49 -21.49 -6.35
CA PHE A 44 -2.66 -20.33 -6.05
C PHE A 44 -3.47 -19.01 -6.10
N GLN A 45 -4.35 -18.84 -7.09
CA GLN A 45 -5.20 -17.65 -7.20
C GLN A 45 -6.22 -17.56 -6.07
N GLU A 46 -6.83 -18.69 -5.69
CA GLU A 46 -7.78 -18.76 -4.57
C GLU A 46 -7.10 -18.45 -3.24
N ASN A 47 -5.95 -19.06 -2.97
CA ASN A 47 -5.15 -18.77 -1.78
C ASN A 47 -4.76 -17.30 -1.71
N LEU A 48 -4.28 -16.71 -2.82
CA LEU A 48 -3.95 -15.29 -2.88
C LEU A 48 -5.18 -14.42 -2.59
N LYS A 49 -6.37 -14.79 -3.09
CA LYS A 49 -7.62 -14.07 -2.83
C LYS A 49 -8.05 -14.19 -1.37
N GLN A 50 -7.89 -15.35 -0.75
CA GLN A 50 -8.16 -15.54 0.68
C GLN A 50 -7.21 -14.69 1.54
N MET A 51 -5.90 -14.77 1.27
CA MET A 51 -4.90 -13.94 1.97
C MET A 51 -5.19 -12.44 1.84
N LEU A 52 -5.62 -11.97 0.67
CA LEU A 52 -6.01 -10.55 0.50
C LEU A 52 -7.25 -10.18 1.32
N LYS A 53 -8.22 -11.09 1.47
CA LYS A 53 -9.41 -10.84 2.29
C LYS A 53 -9.03 -10.78 3.76
N ASP A 54 -8.19 -11.69 4.23
CA ASP A 54 -7.80 -11.77 5.63
C ASP A 54 -6.90 -10.60 6.01
N GLU A 55 -5.96 -10.21 5.13
CA GLU A 55 -5.14 -9.01 5.32
C GLU A 55 -6.00 -7.73 5.37
N ARG A 56 -7.02 -7.63 4.50
CA ARG A 56 -7.96 -6.50 4.54
C ARG A 56 -8.76 -6.48 5.84
N LYS A 57 -9.19 -7.64 6.34
CA LYS A 57 -9.91 -7.75 7.62
C LYS A 57 -9.02 -7.32 8.78
N ARG A 58 -7.77 -7.78 8.80
CA ARG A 58 -6.75 -7.42 9.80
C ARG A 58 -6.51 -5.92 9.84
N ILE A 59 -6.14 -5.31 8.71
CA ILE A 59 -5.86 -3.86 8.65
C ILE A 59 -7.09 -3.04 9.03
N LYS A 60 -8.30 -3.50 8.68
CA LYS A 60 -9.55 -2.83 9.10
C LYS A 60 -9.79 -2.93 10.61
N ALA A 61 -9.46 -4.05 11.23
CA ALA A 61 -9.55 -4.22 12.67
C ALA A 61 -8.53 -3.31 13.38
N ASP A 62 -7.27 -3.34 12.93
CA ASP A 62 -6.19 -2.51 13.47
C ASP A 62 -6.52 -1.01 13.35
N ALA A 63 -7.09 -0.57 12.22
CA ALA A 63 -7.54 0.81 12.04
C ALA A 63 -8.73 1.21 12.93
N LYS A 64 -9.62 0.27 13.25
CA LYS A 64 -10.71 0.52 14.23
C LYS A 64 -10.16 0.61 15.64
N GLU A 65 -9.20 -0.25 15.99
CA GLU A 65 -8.56 -0.24 17.29
C GLU A 65 -7.74 1.04 17.48
N SER A 66 -7.00 1.48 16.46
CA SER A 66 -6.27 2.76 16.51
C SER A 66 -7.22 3.95 16.62
N TYR A 67 -8.37 3.93 15.93
CA TYR A 67 -9.41 4.95 16.11
C TYR A 67 -9.94 4.96 17.54
N LYS A 68 -10.28 3.79 18.09
CA LYS A 68 -10.77 3.67 19.46
C LYS A 68 -9.72 4.17 20.44
N LYS A 69 -8.44 3.82 20.27
CA LYS A 69 -7.35 4.30 21.15
C LYS A 69 -7.27 5.82 21.14
N MET A 70 -7.16 6.45 19.97
CA MET A 70 -7.06 7.91 19.89
C MET A 70 -8.33 8.61 20.40
N VAL A 71 -9.53 8.12 20.07
CA VAL A 71 -10.76 8.79 20.51
C VAL A 71 -11.03 8.59 22.00
N VAL A 72 -10.81 7.39 22.52
CA VAL A 72 -11.05 7.08 23.94
C VAL A 72 -9.99 7.72 24.83
N SER A 73 -8.72 7.78 24.40
CA SER A 73 -7.67 8.45 25.18
C SER A 73 -7.88 9.96 25.29
N HIS A 74 -8.63 10.57 24.37
CA HIS A 74 -8.93 12.01 24.38
C HIS A 74 -10.29 12.34 25.02
N ARG A 75 -11.02 11.36 25.57
CA ARG A 75 -12.27 11.64 26.28
C ARG A 75 -11.95 11.99 27.74
N SER A 76 -12.49 13.11 28.24
CA SER A 76 -12.44 13.45 29.67
C SER A 76 -13.06 12.32 30.49
N VAL A 77 -12.37 11.95 31.58
CA VAL A 77 -12.91 10.99 32.55
C VAL A 77 -13.82 11.79 33.48
N PRO A 78 -15.12 11.45 33.58
CA PRO A 78 -16.08 12.27 34.33
C PRO A 78 -15.72 12.41 35.82
N GLU A 79 -15.03 11.42 36.40
CA GLU A 79 -14.53 11.50 37.78
C GLU A 79 -13.45 12.57 37.99
N VAL A 80 -12.71 12.93 36.95
CA VAL A 80 -11.60 13.91 37.00
C VAL A 80 -12.03 15.27 36.43
N GLU A 81 -13.10 15.30 35.63
CA GLU A 81 -13.64 16.52 35.02
C GLU A 81 -14.09 17.53 36.07
N HIS A 82 -14.76 17.07 37.14
CA HIS A 82 -15.20 17.93 38.24
C HIS A 82 -14.03 18.56 39.01
N LEU A 83 -12.88 17.88 39.11
CA LEU A 83 -11.67 18.37 39.78
C LEU A 83 -10.93 19.45 38.97
N LEU A 84 -11.21 19.55 37.66
CA LEU A 84 -10.64 20.58 36.78
C LEU A 84 -11.50 21.84 36.71
N GLU A 85 -12.79 21.75 37.07
CA GLU A 85 -13.75 22.85 36.99
C GLU A 85 -14.03 23.53 38.35
N GLU A 86 -13.73 22.88 39.48
CA GLU A 86 -13.96 23.48 40.80
C GLU A 86 -12.96 24.61 41.12
N GLU A 87 -13.46 25.84 41.12
CA GLU A 87 -12.83 26.96 41.82
C GLU A 87 -12.89 26.69 43.33
N HIS A 88 -11.73 26.43 43.93
CA HIS A 88 -11.65 26.15 45.36
C HIS A 88 -11.58 27.47 46.14
N ASP A 89 -12.66 27.80 46.82
CA ASP A 89 -12.76 29.02 47.62
C ASP A 89 -12.22 28.79 49.04
N LEU A 90 -11.01 29.27 49.33
CA LEU A 90 -10.32 29.05 50.62
C LEU A 90 -10.68 30.15 51.65
N GLY A 91 -11.80 30.86 51.44
CA GLY A 91 -12.35 31.90 52.31
C GLY A 91 -11.56 33.22 52.34
N THR A 92 -10.29 33.20 51.96
CA THR A 92 -9.44 34.39 51.83
C THR A 92 -9.03 34.66 50.38
N HIS A 93 -8.97 33.62 49.54
CA HIS A 93 -8.56 33.68 48.14
C HIS A 93 -9.19 32.47 47.43
N SER A 94 -9.63 32.64 46.18
CA SER A 94 -10.02 31.52 45.33
C SER A 94 -8.84 31.06 44.48
N VAL A 95 -8.70 29.75 44.30
CA VAL A 95 -7.65 29.14 43.48
C VAL A 95 -8.28 28.25 42.42
N GLU A 96 -7.87 28.46 41.17
CA GLU A 96 -8.29 27.67 40.02
C GLU A 96 -7.10 26.88 39.45
N ILE A 97 -7.26 25.56 39.31
CA ILE A 97 -6.19 24.68 38.82
C ILE A 97 -6.35 24.51 37.30
N LYS A 98 -5.67 25.38 36.54
CA LYS A 98 -5.58 25.29 35.06
C LYS A 98 -4.21 24.79 34.62
N GLU A 99 -4.17 23.94 33.58
CA GLU A 99 -2.91 23.63 32.89
C GLU A 99 -2.43 24.88 32.14
N LEU A 100 -1.28 25.44 32.56
CA LEU A 100 -0.67 26.57 31.88
C LEU A 100 0.23 26.07 30.73
N SER A 101 -0.19 26.33 29.49
CA SER A 101 0.65 26.11 28.32
C SER A 101 1.73 27.19 28.21
N THR A 102 2.99 26.78 27.98
CA THR A 102 4.12 27.71 27.79
C THR A 102 3.91 28.67 26.63
N ASN A 103 3.08 28.30 25.65
CA ASN A 103 2.77 29.14 24.50
C ASN A 103 1.70 30.20 24.83
N GLU A 104 0.68 29.85 25.63
CA GLU A 104 -0.35 30.81 26.06
C GLU A 104 0.23 31.87 27.00
N LEU A 105 1.10 31.44 27.94
CA LEU A 105 1.85 32.36 28.81
C LEU A 105 2.75 33.32 28.01
N ALA A 106 3.36 32.82 26.92
CA ALA A 106 4.19 33.62 26.04
C ALA A 106 3.39 34.69 25.28
N GLU A 107 2.18 34.35 24.83
CA GLU A 107 1.27 35.28 24.16
C GLU A 107 0.73 36.35 25.12
N GLN A 108 0.43 36.00 26.37
CA GLN A 108 -0.12 36.95 27.36
C GLN A 108 0.93 37.88 27.98
N ASN A 109 2.12 37.36 28.29
CA ASN A 109 3.16 38.09 29.02
C ASN A 109 4.33 38.55 28.13
N ASN A 110 4.18 38.49 26.80
CA ASN A 110 5.25 38.75 25.82
C ASN A 110 6.54 37.98 26.11
N TRP A 111 6.45 36.78 26.70
CA TRP A 111 7.62 35.94 26.96
C TRP A 111 8.09 35.25 25.67
N ILE A 112 9.39 34.97 25.62
CA ILE A 112 9.96 34.11 24.59
C ILE A 112 9.42 32.70 24.90
N GLY A 113 8.41 32.27 24.13
CA GLY A 113 7.77 30.96 24.31
C GLY A 113 8.73 29.78 24.10
N ALA A 114 8.17 28.56 24.01
CA ALA A 114 8.98 27.36 23.87
C ALA A 114 10.00 27.49 22.71
N ASN A 115 11.29 27.25 23.00
CA ASN A 115 12.36 27.30 22.02
C ASN A 115 12.21 26.14 21.01
N GLN A 116 11.39 26.37 19.99
CA GLN A 116 11.14 25.44 18.90
C GLN A 116 11.97 25.91 17.70
N MET A 117 12.85 25.04 17.21
CA MET A 117 13.65 25.33 16.03
C MET A 117 12.71 25.53 14.83
N LYS A 118 12.58 26.77 14.35
CA LYS A 118 11.90 27.05 13.09
C LYS A 118 12.82 26.54 11.98
N TYR A 119 12.53 25.36 11.45
CA TYR A 119 13.18 24.92 10.23
C TYR A 119 12.67 25.81 9.10
N ASP A 120 13.50 26.74 8.65
CA ASP A 120 13.40 27.28 7.30
C ASP A 120 13.71 26.11 6.37
N VAL A 121 12.66 25.41 5.93
CA VAL A 121 12.77 24.39 4.89
C VAL A 121 13.07 25.13 3.59
N LYS A 122 14.35 25.43 3.40
CA LYS A 122 14.93 25.61 2.07
C LYS A 122 14.76 24.25 1.40
N GLU A 123 13.90 24.20 0.38
CA GLU A 123 13.57 23.00 -0.40
C GLU A 123 14.84 22.48 -1.12
N GLU A 124 15.69 21.79 -0.38
CA GLU A 124 16.64 20.84 -0.94
C GLU A 124 15.89 19.51 -1.00
N ALA A 125 15.35 19.22 -2.18
CA ALA A 125 14.85 17.90 -2.50
C ALA A 125 16.03 16.91 -2.39
N SER A 126 16.06 16.13 -1.31
CA SER A 126 16.83 14.90 -1.29
C SER A 126 16.15 13.89 -2.21
N GLU A 127 16.55 13.96 -3.47
CA GLU A 127 16.63 12.79 -4.33
C GLU A 127 17.49 11.71 -3.63
N ASP A 128 17.06 10.45 -3.82
CA ASP A 128 17.80 9.20 -3.60
C ASP A 128 17.96 8.66 -2.16
N GLU A 129 17.91 7.34 -1.91
CA GLU A 129 18.01 6.18 -2.81
C GLU A 129 17.38 4.95 -2.11
N ASP A 130 16.79 4.03 -2.88
CA ASP A 130 16.69 2.60 -2.54
C ASP A 130 16.42 1.82 -3.85
N ASP A 131 17.40 1.85 -4.75
CA ASP A 131 17.59 0.85 -5.80
C ASP A 131 18.95 0.17 -5.62
N LYS A 132 18.96 -0.96 -4.91
CA LYS A 132 20.05 -1.93 -4.99
C LYS A 132 19.49 -3.34 -5.19
N GLY A 133 19.64 -3.81 -6.43
CA GLY A 133 19.70 -5.24 -6.74
C GLY A 133 19.13 -5.60 -8.11
N ASN A 134 19.87 -5.35 -9.20
CA ASN A 134 20.57 -6.42 -9.93
C ASN A 134 21.34 -5.85 -11.14
N GLU A 135 22.66 -6.03 -11.16
CA GLU A 135 23.50 -5.81 -12.34
C GLU A 135 23.21 -6.86 -13.41
N SER A 136 22.93 -6.42 -14.64
CA SER A 136 23.48 -7.00 -15.87
C SER A 136 22.95 -6.24 -17.10
N ASP A 137 23.88 -5.97 -18.02
CA ASP A 137 23.72 -5.59 -19.43
C ASP A 137 23.93 -4.10 -19.76
N GLN A 138 25.21 -3.78 -19.97
CA GLN A 138 25.66 -2.71 -20.86
C GLN A 138 25.03 -2.87 -22.26
N SER A 139 24.31 -1.86 -22.73
CA SER A 139 24.21 -1.57 -24.15
C SER A 139 23.82 -0.11 -24.36
N ASP A 140 24.70 0.59 -25.07
CA ASP A 140 24.60 1.99 -25.46
C ASP A 140 23.20 2.44 -25.87
N SER A 141 22.70 3.50 -25.21
CA SER A 141 21.58 4.28 -25.71
C SER A 141 22.04 5.70 -26.02
N GLN A 142 22.47 5.89 -27.27
CA GLN A 142 22.59 7.20 -27.91
C GLN A 142 21.24 7.95 -27.77
N LEU A 143 21.29 9.13 -27.15
CA LEU A 143 20.18 10.07 -27.10
C LEU A 143 19.80 10.49 -28.52
N ILE A 144 18.57 10.17 -28.93
CA ILE A 144 17.99 10.61 -30.21
C ILE A 144 17.47 12.04 -30.04
N PRO A 145 18.01 13.04 -30.77
CA PRO A 145 17.52 14.41 -30.72
C PRO A 145 16.05 14.49 -31.19
N GLY A 146 15.20 15.20 -30.43
CA GLY A 146 13.79 15.47 -30.80
C GLY A 146 12.70 14.79 -29.96
N MET A 147 13.06 14.01 -28.92
CA MET A 147 12.09 13.36 -28.02
C MET A 147 12.01 14.02 -26.63
N GLY A 148 12.46 15.28 -26.52
CA GLY A 148 12.34 16.09 -25.31
C GLY A 148 10.88 16.47 -25.06
N LEU A 149 10.28 15.93 -24.00
CA LEU A 149 8.97 16.38 -23.53
C LEU A 149 9.14 17.80 -22.97
N LYS A 150 8.57 18.80 -23.67
CA LYS A 150 8.39 20.13 -23.08
C LYS A 150 7.47 19.99 -21.87
N ALA A 151 7.99 20.32 -20.69
CA ALA A 151 7.21 20.40 -19.48
C ALA A 151 6.16 21.52 -19.67
N ASN A 152 4.91 21.12 -19.91
CA ASN A 152 3.78 22.03 -19.78
C ASN A 152 3.47 22.11 -18.30
N ASP A 153 3.59 23.30 -17.73
CA ASP A 153 3.20 23.65 -16.37
C ASP A 153 1.71 23.36 -16.17
N LYS A 154 1.42 22.13 -15.74
CA LYS A 154 0.10 21.77 -15.26
C LYS A 154 -0.01 22.35 -13.87
N LYS A 155 -0.75 23.46 -13.77
CA LYS A 155 -1.43 23.92 -12.55
C LYS A 155 -2.09 22.70 -11.89
N THR A 156 -1.40 22.12 -10.92
CA THR A 156 -1.96 21.11 -10.05
C THR A 156 -2.39 21.84 -8.79
N ILE A 157 -3.70 22.14 -8.74
CA ILE A 157 -4.41 22.36 -7.49
C ILE A 157 -4.24 21.06 -6.70
N SER A 158 -3.18 20.99 -5.89
CA SER A 158 -2.89 19.87 -5.01
C SER A 158 -3.03 20.40 -3.59
N VAL A 159 -4.23 20.18 -3.06
CA VAL A 159 -4.53 20.36 -1.64
C VAL A 159 -3.79 19.25 -0.88
N SER A 160 -2.50 19.45 -0.61
CA SER A 160 -1.68 18.60 0.25
C SER A 160 -1.62 19.22 1.65
N LYS A 161 -2.71 19.04 2.40
CA LYS A 161 -2.68 19.14 3.86
C LYS A 161 -1.94 17.92 4.42
N GLU A 162 -0.65 18.04 4.71
CA GLU A 162 -0.02 17.25 5.78
C GLU A 162 0.80 18.14 6.73
N THR A 163 0.24 18.23 7.95
CA THR A 163 0.91 18.23 9.25
C THR A 163 1.94 19.32 9.53
N LYS A 164 1.42 20.55 9.67
CA LYS A 164 1.77 21.32 10.87
C LYS A 164 1.47 20.46 12.10
N SER A 165 2.22 20.63 13.18
CA SER A 165 1.92 20.18 14.55
C SER A 165 0.62 20.75 15.10
N SER A 166 -0.41 20.96 14.25
CA SER A 166 -1.76 21.21 14.69
C SER A 166 -2.19 19.95 15.44
N GLU A 167 -2.51 20.11 16.72
CA GLU A 167 -3.27 19.13 17.47
C GLU A 167 -4.38 18.54 16.59
N LEU A 168 -4.78 17.30 16.85
CA LEU A 168 -5.88 16.67 16.13
C LEU A 168 -7.22 17.34 16.52
N LYS A 169 -7.42 18.61 16.14
CA LYS A 169 -8.53 19.49 16.57
C LYS A 169 -9.89 19.00 16.08
N SER A 170 -9.92 18.13 15.07
CA SER A 170 -11.16 17.63 14.48
C SER A 170 -11.18 16.11 14.29
N ALA A 171 -12.34 15.50 14.58
CA ALA A 171 -12.62 14.09 14.28
C ALA A 171 -12.39 13.71 12.80
N LYS A 172 -12.48 14.68 11.88
CA LYS A 172 -12.19 14.48 10.45
C LYS A 172 -10.70 14.26 10.20
N ASP A 173 -9.84 14.96 10.93
CA ASP A 173 -8.39 14.87 10.78
C ASP A 173 -7.87 13.55 11.37
N ILE A 174 -8.42 13.12 12.52
CA ILE A 174 -8.17 11.78 13.09
C ILE A 174 -8.50 10.69 12.06
N LYS A 175 -9.67 10.76 11.42
CA LYS A 175 -10.07 9.80 10.37
C LYS A 175 -9.12 9.85 9.16
N ARG A 176 -8.62 11.01 8.77
CA ARG A 176 -7.66 11.16 7.67
C ARG A 176 -6.33 10.49 8.00
N VAL A 177 -5.79 10.73 9.20
CA VAL A 177 -4.53 10.12 9.68
C VAL A 177 -4.62 8.60 9.71
N ILE A 178 -5.70 8.05 10.27
CA ILE A 178 -5.91 6.59 10.31
C ILE A 178 -6.01 6.01 8.91
N LYS A 179 -6.74 6.68 8.01
CA LYS A 179 -6.87 6.25 6.62
C LYS A 179 -5.50 6.22 5.93
N LEU A 180 -4.68 7.25 6.13
CA LEU A 180 -3.32 7.32 5.60
C LEU A 180 -2.46 6.17 6.15
N GLN A 181 -2.47 5.96 7.47
CA GLN A 181 -1.75 4.86 8.11
C GLN A 181 -2.20 3.49 7.59
N ALA A 182 -3.50 3.25 7.49
CA ALA A 182 -4.07 2.02 6.94
C ALA A 182 -3.65 1.81 5.47
N THR A 183 -3.67 2.85 4.63
CA THR A 183 -3.22 2.71 3.23
C THR A 183 -1.71 2.45 3.12
N LYS A 184 -0.89 3.03 4.01
CA LYS A 184 0.55 2.74 4.11
C LYS A 184 0.77 1.26 4.51
N GLN A 185 0.01 0.76 5.49
CA GLN A 185 0.05 -0.65 5.89
C GLN A 185 -0.36 -1.60 4.74
N VAL A 186 -1.44 -1.30 4.02
CA VAL A 186 -1.85 -2.10 2.83
C VAL A 186 -0.73 -2.17 1.81
N LYS A 187 -0.11 -1.02 1.48
CA LYS A 187 0.98 -0.94 0.49
C LYS A 187 2.23 -1.75 0.92
N LYS A 188 2.54 -1.78 2.21
CA LYS A 188 3.67 -2.54 2.79
C LYS A 188 3.40 -4.05 2.90
N SER A 189 2.15 -4.50 2.84
CA SER A 189 1.83 -5.92 2.99
C SER A 189 2.41 -6.78 1.86
N LYS A 190 3.04 -7.91 2.22
CA LYS A 190 3.64 -8.86 1.25
C LYS A 190 2.62 -9.37 0.24
N VAL A 191 1.38 -9.59 0.68
CA VAL A 191 0.29 -10.11 -0.16
C VAL A 191 -0.10 -9.08 -1.24
N TYR A 192 -0.18 -7.80 -0.87
CA TYR A 192 -0.47 -6.72 -1.82
C TYR A 192 0.68 -6.50 -2.80
N GLN A 193 1.93 -6.55 -2.33
CA GLN A 193 3.11 -6.48 -3.19
C GLN A 193 3.15 -7.63 -4.21
N LEU A 194 2.86 -8.87 -3.77
CA LEU A 194 2.78 -10.03 -4.64
C LEU A 194 1.69 -9.87 -5.71
N LYS A 195 0.50 -9.39 -5.33
CA LYS A 195 -0.58 -9.08 -6.27
C LYS A 195 -0.12 -8.05 -7.31
N ASN A 196 0.50 -6.95 -6.88
CA ASN A 196 0.99 -5.90 -7.78
C ASN A 196 2.07 -6.43 -8.72
N LYS A 197 2.98 -7.29 -8.24
CA LYS A 197 4.02 -7.91 -9.08
C LYS A 197 3.40 -8.79 -10.17
N ILE A 198 2.41 -9.61 -9.82
CA ILE A 198 1.67 -10.44 -10.79
C ILE A 198 0.97 -9.57 -11.83
N GLU A 199 0.35 -8.47 -11.39
CA GLU A 199 -0.36 -7.54 -12.27
C GLU A 199 0.59 -6.79 -13.21
N LYS A 200 1.72 -6.28 -12.71
CA LYS A 200 2.79 -5.68 -13.52
C LYS A 200 3.30 -6.63 -14.59
N MET A 201 3.54 -7.90 -14.23
CA MET A 201 3.97 -8.92 -15.18
C MET A 201 2.91 -9.19 -16.26
N LYS A 202 1.63 -9.21 -15.89
CA LYS A 202 0.52 -9.35 -16.86
C LYS A 202 0.44 -8.13 -17.79
N GLN A 203 0.57 -6.92 -17.25
CA GLN A 203 0.55 -5.68 -18.03
C GLN A 203 1.74 -5.60 -19.01
N LYS A 204 2.96 -5.95 -18.55
CA LYS A 204 4.16 -6.02 -19.40
C LYS A 204 3.99 -7.01 -20.55
N LYS A 205 3.39 -8.18 -20.30
CA LYS A 205 3.09 -9.16 -21.36
C LYS A 205 2.06 -8.63 -22.36
N LYS A 206 0.98 -8.01 -21.88
CA LYS A 206 -0.06 -7.42 -22.74
C LYS A 206 0.49 -6.29 -23.60
N SER A 207 1.27 -5.39 -23.01
CA SER A 207 1.87 -4.27 -23.76
C SER A 207 2.85 -4.76 -24.83
N LEU A 208 3.66 -5.77 -24.54
CA LEU A 208 4.55 -6.40 -25.52
C LEU A 208 3.77 -7.03 -26.68
N GLN A 209 2.68 -7.75 -26.38
CA GLN A 209 1.82 -8.34 -27.40
C GLN A 209 1.15 -7.27 -28.29
N GLN A 210 0.67 -6.18 -27.68
CA GLN A 210 0.08 -5.06 -28.39
C GLN A 210 1.12 -4.35 -29.27
N LYS A 211 2.34 -4.12 -28.77
CA LYS A 211 3.45 -3.57 -29.57
C LYS A 211 3.75 -4.45 -30.79
N LYS A 212 3.83 -5.78 -30.60
CA LYS A 212 4.04 -6.73 -31.71
C LYS A 212 2.88 -6.68 -32.72
N ARG A 213 1.63 -6.61 -32.26
CA ARG A 213 0.46 -6.47 -33.14
C ARG A 213 0.51 -5.19 -33.96
N ASN A 214 0.80 -4.06 -33.30
CA ASN A 214 0.89 -2.76 -33.95
C ASN A 214 2.05 -2.71 -34.96
N ALA A 215 3.18 -3.32 -34.65
CA ALA A 215 4.31 -3.43 -35.58
C ALA A 215 3.93 -4.21 -36.85
N LYS A 216 3.24 -5.36 -36.70
CA LYS A 216 2.74 -6.14 -37.86
C LYS A 216 1.80 -5.34 -38.74
N VAL A 217 0.85 -4.60 -38.15
CA VAL A 217 -0.09 -3.74 -38.89
C VAL A 217 0.64 -2.61 -39.62
N LYS A 218 1.64 -1.99 -39.00
CA LYS A 218 2.48 -0.96 -39.65
C LYS A 218 3.29 -1.55 -40.81
N GLU A 219 3.84 -2.75 -40.64
CA GLU A 219 4.62 -3.42 -41.68
C GLU A 219 3.76 -3.84 -42.87
N SER A 220 2.59 -4.43 -42.64
CA SER A 220 1.64 -4.78 -43.71
C SER A 220 1.14 -3.52 -44.45
N GLY A 221 0.85 -2.44 -43.72
CA GLY A 221 0.49 -1.15 -44.31
C GLY A 221 1.62 -0.54 -45.17
N LYS A 222 2.88 -0.65 -44.74
CA LYS A 222 4.05 -0.22 -45.54
C LYS A 222 4.23 -1.10 -46.79
N LYS A 223 4.07 -2.42 -46.68
CA LYS A 223 4.13 -3.35 -47.83
C LYS A 223 3.02 -3.04 -48.84
N GLY A 224 1.80 -2.77 -48.39
CA GLY A 224 0.69 -2.35 -49.24
C GLY A 224 0.95 -1.03 -49.98
N LYS A 225 1.51 -0.02 -49.30
CA LYS A 225 1.92 1.24 -49.94
C LYS A 225 3.04 1.06 -50.96
N ARG A 226 4.05 0.23 -50.65
CA ARG A 226 5.14 -0.10 -51.59
C ARG A 226 4.61 -0.83 -52.83
N LEU A 227 3.67 -1.77 -52.66
CA LEU A 227 3.07 -2.49 -53.78
C LEU A 227 2.24 -1.54 -54.67
N LYS A 228 1.43 -0.65 -54.07
CA LYS A 228 0.71 0.39 -54.84
C LYS A 228 1.66 1.31 -55.60
N LYS A 229 2.75 1.76 -54.99
CA LYS A 229 3.76 2.60 -55.67
C LYS A 229 4.46 1.86 -56.81
N ARG A 230 4.73 0.55 -56.65
CA ARG A 230 5.30 -0.28 -57.74
C ARG A 230 4.32 -0.47 -58.90
N ARG A 231 3.04 -0.72 -58.61
CA ARG A 231 2.00 -0.86 -59.65
C ARG A 231 1.78 0.46 -60.41
N ALA A 232 1.69 1.58 -59.70
CA ALA A 232 1.57 2.91 -60.33
C ALA A 232 2.79 3.30 -61.19
N ALA A 233 3.98 2.77 -60.90
CA ALA A 233 5.19 3.02 -61.69
C ALA A 233 5.32 2.09 -62.91
N GLN A 234 4.51 1.04 -63.02
CA GLN A 234 4.55 0.07 -64.12
C GLN A 234 3.50 0.36 -65.21
N GLY A 235 2.68 1.40 -65.07
CA GLY A 235 1.78 1.87 -66.12
C GLY A 235 0.71 0.85 -66.51
N ASP A 236 -0.26 0.65 -65.60
CA ASP A 236 -1.63 0.19 -65.88
C ASP A 236 -2.58 1.18 -65.18
#